data_AF-A0A699XT51-F1
#
_entry.id   AF-A0A699XT51-F1
#
_cell.length_a   1.000
_cell.length_b   1.000
_cell.length_c   1.000
_cell.angle_alpha   90.00
_cell.angle_beta   90.00
_cell.angle_gamma   90.00
#
_symmetry.space_group_name_H-M   'P 1'
#
loop_
_entity.id
_entity.type
_entity.pdbx_description
1 polymer ?
#
loop_
_entity_poly.entity_id
_entity_poly.type
_entity_poly.pdbx_seq_one_letter_code
_entity_poly.pdbx_strand_id
1 'polypeptide(L)' 'KKKLSYKLQRELEALPGEIDAKEQQIAAVEAEIADPAFYQRPAAETTKVLASLEQMNSELEALVERWAELDE' A
#
# COMPACT_ATOMS: atom_id res chain seq x y z
N LYS A 1 -12.37 20.05 12.04
CA LYS A 1 -11.59 20.78 11.02
C LYS A 1 -10.92 22.06 11.55
N LYS A 2 -9.73 21.90 12.14
CA LYS A 2 -8.75 22.99 12.28
C LYS A 2 -8.22 23.31 10.88
N LYS A 3 -7.86 24.56 10.58
CA LYS A 3 -7.29 24.89 9.26
C LYS A 3 -5.92 24.24 9.13
N LEU A 4 -5.76 23.32 8.18
CA LEU A 4 -4.48 22.72 7.83
C LEU A 4 -3.48 23.78 7.34
N SER A 5 -2.19 23.54 7.58
CA SER A 5 -1.13 24.33 6.93
C SER A 5 -1.06 24.00 5.43
N TYR A 6 -0.51 24.92 4.63
CA TYR A 6 -0.32 24.68 3.18
C TYR A 6 0.44 23.38 2.88
N LYS A 7 1.43 23.03 3.71
CA LYS A 7 2.18 21.77 3.57
C LYS A 7 1.26 20.55 3.75
N LEU A 8 0.42 20.57 4.79
CA LEU A 8 -0.49 19.46 5.10
C LEU A 8 -1.65 19.37 4.09
N GLN A 9 -2.10 20.49 3.53
CA GLN A 9 -3.09 20.49 2.44
C GLN A 9 -2.56 19.79 1.20
N ARG A 10 -1.32 20.10 0.79
CA ARG A 10 -0.67 19.42 -0.34
C ARG A 10 -0.45 17.94 -0.10
N GLU A 11 -0.16 17.57 1.15
CA GLU A 11 -0.05 16.17 1.55
C GLU A 11 -1.40 15.45 1.41
N LEU A 12 -2.47 16.02 1.97
CA LEU A 12 -3.84 15.49 1.84
C LEU A 12 -4.27 15.33 0.37
N GLU A 13 -3.90 16.28 -0.50
CA GLU A 13 -4.19 16.23 -1.94
C GLU A 13 -3.41 15.12 -2.68
N ALA A 14 -2.23 14.74 -2.19
CA ALA A 14 -1.39 13.72 -2.81
C ALA A 14 -1.74 12.30 -2.36
N LEU A 15 -2.17 12.13 -1.11
CA LEU A 15 -2.43 10.83 -0.48
C LEU A 15 -3.37 9.92 -1.28
N PRO A 16 -4.50 10.38 -1.87
CA PRO A 16 -5.35 9.52 -2.69
C PRO A 16 -4.60 8.87 -3.86
N GLY A 17 -3.72 9.61 -4.54
CA GLY A 17 -2.92 9.06 -5.64
C GLY A 17 -1.85 8.09 -5.16
N GLU A 18 -1.29 8.30 -3.96
CA GLU A 18 -0.34 7.38 -3.34
C GLU A 18 -1.03 6.08 -2.89
N ILE A 19 -2.24 6.17 -2.33
CA ILE A 19 -3.09 5.04 -1.96
C ILE A 19 -3.44 4.22 -3.21
N ASP A 20 -3.98 4.84 -4.25
CA ASP A 20 -4.34 4.15 -5.51
C ASP A 20 -3.13 3.42 -6.12
N ALA A 21 -1.96 4.08 -6.15
CA ALA A 21 -0.74 3.48 -6.66
C ALA A 21 -0.30 2.27 -5.81
N LYS A 22 -0.45 2.36 -4.48
CA LYS A 22 -0.10 1.28 -3.56
C LYS A 22 -1.05 0.09 -3.72
N GLU A 23 -2.35 0.33 -3.82
CA GLU A 23 -3.36 -0.70 -4.09
C GLU A 23 -3.09 -1.43 -5.40
N GLN A 24 -2.72 -0.72 -6.47
CA GLN A 24 -2.36 -1.33 -7.75
C GLN A 24 -1.13 -2.24 -7.64
N GLN A 25 -0.12 -1.82 -6.87
CA GLN A 25 1.06 -2.66 -6.63
C GLN A 25 0.72 -3.91 -5.82
N ILE A 26 -0.11 -3.78 -4.79
CA ILE A 26 -0.61 -4.91 -3.99
C ILE A 26 -1.37 -5.89 -4.90
N ALA A 27 -2.33 -5.40 -5.69
CA ALA A 27 -3.12 -6.23 -6.60
C ALA A 27 -2.25 -6.99 -7.62
N ALA A 28 -1.16 -6.37 -8.11
CA ALA A 28 -0.23 -7.04 -9.02
C ALA A 28 0.52 -8.20 -8.34
N VAL A 29 0.97 -8.01 -7.09
CA VAL A 29 1.64 -9.04 -6.30
C VAL A 29 0.66 -10.15 -5.89
N GLU A 30 -0.57 -9.80 -5.53
CA GLU A 30 -1.61 -10.78 -5.23
C GLU A 30 -1.98 -11.62 -6.45
N ALA A 31 -2.03 -11.02 -7.64
CA ALA A 31 -2.23 -11.75 -8.89
C ALA A 31 -1.07 -12.73 -9.19
N GLU A 32 0.17 -12.34 -8.87
CA GLU A 32 1.32 -13.24 -8.95
C GLU A 32 1.21 -14.42 -7.98
N ILE A 33 0.80 -14.17 -6.73
CA ILE A 33 0.62 -15.19 -5.69
C ILE A 33 -0.54 -16.14 -6.02
N ALA A 34 -1.59 -15.66 -6.69
CA ALA A 34 -2.74 -16.45 -7.10
C ALA A 34 -2.40 -17.50 -8.17
N ASP A 35 -1.27 -17.37 -8.88
CA ASP A 35 -0.79 -18.38 -9.82
C ASP A 35 -0.28 -19.63 -9.07
N PRO A 36 -0.81 -20.84 -9.30
CA PRO A 36 -0.29 -22.07 -8.69
C PRO A 36 1.21 -22.31 -8.93
N ALA A 37 1.77 -21.80 -10.03
CA ALA A 37 3.20 -21.88 -10.33
C ALA A 37 4.06 -21.05 -9.36
N PHE A 38 3.48 -20.05 -8.69
CA PHE A 38 4.18 -19.28 -7.65
C PHE A 38 4.69 -20.20 -6.53
N TYR A 39 3.85 -21.10 -6.04
CA TYR A 39 4.20 -22.03 -4.97
C TYR A 39 5.15 -23.16 -5.39
N GLN A 40 5.46 -23.26 -6.69
CA GLN A 40 6.48 -24.19 -7.20
C GLN A 40 7.89 -23.57 -7.20
N ARG A 41 8.01 -22.26 -6.99
CA ARG A 41 9.28 -21.55 -6.90
C ARG A 41 10.03 -21.90 -5.61
N PRO A 42 11.34 -21.61 -5.51
CA PRO A 42 12.10 -21.80 -4.28
C PRO A 42 11.44 -21.12 -3.08
N ALA A 43 11.38 -21.81 -1.93
CA ALA A 43 10.72 -21.29 -0.73
C ALA A 43 11.25 -19.92 -0.26
N ALA A 44 12.55 -19.65 -0.47
CA ALA A 44 13.13 -18.35 -0.15
C ALA A 44 12.55 -17.21 -1.01
N GLU A 45 12.23 -17.48 -2.28
CA GLU A 45 11.62 -16.50 -3.18
C GLU A 45 10.16 -16.24 -2.82
N THR A 46 9.38 -17.30 -2.59
CA THR A 46 7.96 -17.16 -2.22
C THR A 46 7.82 -16.48 -0.87
N THR A 47 8.65 -16.83 0.12
CA THR A 47 8.68 -16.16 1.43
C THR A 47 8.98 -14.67 1.29
N LYS A 48 9.94 -14.30 0.43
CA LYS A 48 10.28 -12.89 0.21
C LYS A 48 9.12 -12.11 -0.40
N VAL A 49 8.42 -12.68 -1.38
CA VAL A 49 7.27 -12.02 -2.03
C VAL A 49 6.11 -11.89 -1.04
N LEU A 50 5.81 -12.92 -0.26
CA LEU A 50 4.76 -12.86 0.78
C LEU A 50 5.08 -11.82 1.86
N ALA A 51 6.32 -11.75 2.33
CA ALA A 51 6.75 -10.72 3.29
C ALA A 51 6.66 -9.30 2.68
N SER A 52 6.97 -9.16 1.39
CA SER A 52 6.79 -7.89 0.68
C SER A 52 5.31 -7.48 0.63
N LEU A 53 4.41 -8.41 0.35
CA LEU A 53 2.96 -8.15 0.34
C LEU A 53 2.47 -7.69 1.72
N GLU A 54 2.90 -8.33 2.80
CA GLU A 54 2.54 -7.95 4.18
C GLU A 54 3.01 -6.52 4.51
N GLN A 55 4.25 -6.18 4.16
CA GLN A 55 4.79 -4.84 4.33
C GLN A 55 4.01 -3.80 3.50
N MET A 56 3.64 -4.14 2.27
CA MET A 56 2.89 -3.24 1.40
C MET A 56 1.47 -2.97 1.93
N ASN A 57 0.81 -3.98 2.48
CA ASN A 57 -0.49 -3.82 3.14
C ASN A 57 -0.39 -2.92 4.37
N SER A 58 0.62 -3.12 5.22
CA SER A 58 0.87 -2.25 6.39
C SER A 58 1.10 -0.79 5.99
N GLU A 59 1.82 -0.57 4.88
CA GLU A 59 2.05 0.78 4.35
C GLU A 59 0.77 1.41 3.78
N LEU A 60 -0.08 0.63 3.11
CA LEU A 60 -1.38 1.11 2.63
C LEU A 60 -2.27 1.55 3.80
N GLU A 61 -2.35 0.74 4.86
CA GLU A 61 -3.11 1.08 6.07
C GLU A 61 -2.62 2.41 6.68
N ALA A 62 -1.30 2.60 6.78
CA ALA A 62 -0.73 3.84 7.28
C ALA A 62 -1.05 5.07 6.41
N LEU A 63 -1.07 4.91 5.08
CA LEU A 63 -1.47 5.97 4.15
C LEU A 63 -2.96 6.34 4.32
N VAL A 64 -3.82 5.34 4.46
CA VAL A 64 -5.26 5.52 4.67
C VAL A 64 -5.54 6.19 6.01
N GLU A 65 -4.88 5.75 7.09
CA GLU A 65 -4.98 6.38 8.41
C GLU A 65 -4.52 7.85 8.34
N ARG A 66 -3.39 8.12 7.70
CA ARG A 66 -2.87 9.48 7.52
C ARG A 66 -3.84 10.37 6.74
N TRP A 67 -4.47 9.83 5.70
CA TRP A 67 -5.47 10.56 4.93
C TRP A 67 -6.70 10.91 5.78
N ALA A 68 -7.19 9.95 6.57
CA ALA A 68 -8.31 10.17 7.48
C ALA A 68 -7.99 11.21 8.57
N GLU A 69 -6.79 11.14 9.18
CA GLU A 69 -6.32 12.14 10.16
C GLU A 69 -6.29 13.56 9.61
N LEU A 70 -5.85 13.72 8.35
CA LEU A 70 -5.75 15.03 7.71
C LEU A 70 -7.10 15.57 7.26
N ASP A 71 -8.08 14.71 6.96
CA ASP A 71 -9.42 15.17 6.58
C ASP A 71 -10.28 15.63 7.78
N GLU A 72 -10.03 15.18 9.02
CA GLU A 72 -10.85 15.48 10.23
C GLU A 72 -10.83 16.95 10.75
#